data_AF-A0A0F6SFL6-F1
#
_entry.id   AF-A0A0F6SFL6-F1
#
_cell.length_a   1.000
_cell.length_b   1.000
_cell.length_c   1.000
_cell.angle_alpha   90.00
_cell.angle_beta   90.00
_cell.angle_gamma   90.00
#
_symmetry.space_group_name_H-M   'P 1'
#
loop_
_entity.id
_entity.type
_entity.pdbx_description
1 polymer ?
#
loop_
_entity_poly.entity_id
_entity_poly.type
_entity_poly.pdbx_seq_one_letter_code
_entity_poly.pdbx_strand_id
1 'polypeptide(L)'
;MPSEDARFQRADLTPPGMADDAAAAMQLYPGDVVTLRLISTETEEYEGLVVDERGVLHIPLAGDVPVGGLDLTDAERRVEEAMRQFDRTSRVSLVVSEPSGHFASVLGAVGEPGRIAVTPGMRLADLLAAAGGAAVAEEEGFSMPSGDLGGARLVRNGEALPISLEIALTGDPRHNIRVRPGDTLYVPADLGRLVSVLGQVGSPRIMAFRPGMRLTHALSLAGGVTRDGNWGDVRVIRGEASDPMVYSTSVAAIVDGDAHDVVLAPGDIVYVASAGHADLRDVMNSLSLLLSIPITAASITVPSLIIGSGR
;
A
#
# COMPACT_ATOMS: atom_id res chain seq x y z
N MET A 1 13.95 32.25 8.47
CA MET A 1 13.97 31.64 7.13
C MET A 1 13.20 30.32 7.21
N PRO A 2 12.35 29.95 6.23
CA PRO A 2 11.58 28.69 6.26
C PRO A 2 12.45 27.43 6.31
N SER A 3 13.73 27.54 5.91
CA SER A 3 14.71 26.44 5.92
C SER A 3 15.19 26.04 7.32
N GLU A 4 14.89 26.81 8.37
CA GLU A 4 15.45 26.62 9.72
C GLU A 4 14.40 26.28 10.80
N ASP A 5 13.10 26.26 10.50
CA ASP A 5 12.08 25.88 11.50
C ASP A 5 12.03 24.36 11.63
N ALA A 6 12.27 23.84 12.84
CA ALA A 6 12.23 22.40 13.14
C ALA A 6 10.86 21.76 12.85
N ARG A 7 9.80 22.57 12.71
CA ARG A 7 8.45 22.13 12.32
C ARG A 7 8.29 21.89 10.81
N PHE A 8 9.24 22.35 9.97
CA PHE A 8 9.34 22.01 8.55
C PHE A 8 10.16 20.74 8.29
N GLN A 9 10.91 20.25 9.27
CA GLN A 9 11.55 18.95 9.20
C GLN A 9 10.59 17.94 9.85
N ARG A 10 9.76 17.27 9.04
CA ARG A 10 9.10 16.05 9.54
C ARG A 10 10.21 15.12 10.04
N ALA A 11 10.05 14.62 11.25
CA ALA A 11 10.77 13.44 11.67
C ALA A 11 10.32 12.32 10.72
N ASP A 12 11.09 12.13 9.64
CA ASP A 12 11.05 10.94 8.81
C ASP A 12 11.49 9.78 9.70
N LEU A 13 10.56 9.29 10.52
CA LEU A 13 10.69 8.01 11.17
C LEU A 13 10.45 6.95 10.09
N THR A 14 11.37 6.90 9.13
CA THR A 14 11.53 5.80 8.21
C THR A 14 11.46 4.52 9.04
N PRO A 15 10.53 3.60 8.75
CA PRO A 15 10.41 2.38 9.52
C PRO A 15 11.77 1.67 9.56
N PRO A 16 12.18 1.12 10.70
CA PRO A 16 13.50 0.50 10.85
C PRO A 16 13.73 -0.70 9.92
N GLY A 17 12.66 -1.26 9.34
CA GLY A 17 12.70 -2.50 8.57
C GLY A 17 12.78 -3.71 9.50
N MET A 18 12.56 -4.90 8.94
CA MET A 18 12.76 -6.17 9.65
C MET A 18 14.17 -6.70 9.40
N ALA A 19 14.85 -7.09 10.48
CA ALA A 19 16.16 -7.74 10.38
C ALA A 19 16.07 -9.25 10.14
N ASP A 20 14.90 -9.85 10.40
CA ASP A 20 14.69 -11.29 10.32
C ASP A 20 13.62 -11.62 9.27
N ASP A 21 14.05 -12.28 8.21
CA ASP A 21 13.24 -12.71 7.05
C ASP A 21 13.56 -14.16 6.70
N ALA A 22 13.58 -15.02 7.72
CA ALA A 22 13.84 -16.45 7.56
C ALA A 22 12.86 -17.07 6.55
N ALA A 23 13.40 -17.94 5.68
CA ALA A 23 12.60 -18.72 4.77
C ALA A 23 11.69 -19.66 5.59
N ALA A 24 10.38 -19.44 5.50
CA ALA A 24 9.41 -20.39 6.04
C ALA A 24 9.17 -21.47 4.99
N ALA A 25 9.26 -22.74 5.41
CA ALA A 25 8.82 -23.85 4.57
C ALA A 25 7.33 -23.72 4.29
N MET A 26 6.90 -24.15 3.11
CA MET A 26 5.47 -24.21 2.77
C MET A 26 4.79 -25.21 3.72
N GLN A 27 3.77 -24.73 4.41
CA GLN A 27 2.95 -25.54 5.31
C GLN A 27 1.66 -25.94 4.62
N LEU A 28 1.09 -27.08 5.04
CA LEU A 28 -0.24 -27.52 4.62
C LEU A 28 -1.32 -26.77 5.41
N TYR A 29 -2.28 -26.19 4.71
CA TYR A 29 -3.45 -25.53 5.27
C TYR A 29 -4.73 -26.34 5.05
N PRO A 30 -5.75 -26.17 5.91
CA PRO A 30 -7.09 -26.66 5.63
C PRO A 30 -7.60 -26.20 4.26
N GLY A 31 -8.14 -27.15 3.50
CA GLY A 31 -8.62 -26.96 2.14
C GLY A 31 -7.60 -27.33 1.05
N ASP A 32 -6.33 -27.52 1.40
CA ASP A 32 -5.31 -27.96 0.43
C ASP A 32 -5.70 -29.29 -0.21
N VAL A 33 -5.60 -29.34 -1.53
CA VAL A 33 -5.73 -30.59 -2.27
C VAL A 33 -4.34 -31.15 -2.53
N VAL A 34 -4.09 -32.35 -2.03
CA VAL A 34 -2.83 -33.06 -2.20
C VAL A 34 -3.01 -34.34 -3.00
N THR A 35 -2.00 -34.64 -3.80
CA THR A 35 -1.83 -35.94 -4.44
C THR A 35 -0.83 -36.74 -3.61
N LEU A 36 -1.26 -37.89 -3.11
CA LEU A 36 -0.44 -38.83 -2.36
C LEU A 36 0.07 -39.92 -3.29
N ARG A 37 1.39 -40.06 -3.37
CA ARG A 37 2.06 -41.18 -4.03
C ARG A 37 2.59 -42.14 -2.98
N LEU A 38 2.01 -43.33 -2.94
CA LEU A 38 2.44 -44.43 -2.11
C LEU A 38 3.32 -45.35 -2.95
N ILE A 39 4.60 -45.40 -2.62
CA ILE A 39 5.60 -46.21 -3.31
C ILE A 39 5.90 -47.42 -2.43
N SER A 40 5.48 -48.60 -2.88
CA SER A 40 5.71 -49.88 -2.20
C SER A 40 6.23 -50.94 -3.18
N THR A 41 5.61 -52.12 -3.21
CA THR A 41 5.78 -53.11 -4.28
C THR A 41 5.19 -52.61 -5.59
N GLU A 42 4.05 -51.91 -5.49
CA GLU A 42 3.42 -51.17 -6.59
C GLU A 42 3.30 -49.71 -6.17
N THR A 43 3.28 -48.81 -7.15
CA THR A 43 3.02 -47.39 -6.92
C THR A 43 1.53 -47.13 -7.03
N GLU A 44 0.92 -46.69 -5.93
CA GLU A 44 -0.47 -46.25 -5.89
C GLU A 44 -0.49 -44.72 -5.79
N GLU A 45 -1.36 -44.08 -6.55
CA GLU A 45 -1.54 -42.63 -6.55
C GLU A 45 -2.99 -42.31 -6.15
N TYR A 46 -3.12 -41.52 -5.09
CA TYR A 46 -4.38 -41.05 -4.57
C TYR A 46 -4.46 -39.55 -4.83
N GLU A 47 -5.25 -39.18 -5.84
CA GLU A 47 -5.50 -37.79 -6.22
C GLU A 47 -6.70 -37.22 -5.47
N GLY A 48 -6.74 -35.89 -5.31
CA GLY A 48 -7.90 -35.18 -4.77
C GLY A 48 -8.08 -35.35 -3.27
N LEU A 49 -7.04 -35.74 -2.52
CA LEU A 49 -7.13 -35.82 -1.06
C LEU A 49 -7.13 -34.41 -0.47
N VAL A 50 -8.16 -34.07 0.29
CA VAL A 50 -8.35 -32.73 0.85
C VAL A 50 -7.96 -32.74 2.32
N VAL A 51 -7.18 -31.73 2.74
CA VAL A 51 -6.96 -31.43 4.16
C VAL A 51 -8.24 -30.83 4.72
N ASP A 52 -8.89 -31.50 5.67
CA ASP A 52 -10.14 -31.03 6.25
C ASP A 52 -9.96 -29.77 7.14
N GLU A 53 -11.08 -29.19 7.62
CA GLU A 53 -11.07 -28.02 8.52
C GLU A 53 -10.33 -28.26 9.84
N ARG A 54 -10.16 -29.53 10.25
CA ARG A 54 -9.42 -29.93 11.46
C ARG A 54 -7.92 -30.07 11.19
N GLY A 55 -7.48 -29.89 9.94
CA GLY A 55 -6.10 -30.11 9.52
C GLY A 55 -5.74 -31.59 9.34
N VAL A 56 -6.73 -32.43 9.06
CA VAL A 56 -6.56 -33.87 8.91
C VAL A 56 -6.68 -34.26 7.44
N LEU A 57 -5.77 -35.13 6.99
CA LEU A 57 -5.85 -35.78 5.70
C LEU A 57 -6.48 -37.17 5.88
N HIS A 58 -7.59 -37.42 5.20
CA HIS A 58 -8.23 -38.73 5.19
C HIS A 58 -7.58 -39.63 4.15
N ILE A 59 -6.83 -40.61 4.60
CA ILE A 59 -6.05 -41.48 3.72
C ILE A 59 -6.71 -42.87 3.69
N PRO A 60 -6.96 -43.45 2.51
CA PRO A 60 -7.41 -44.84 2.42
C PRO A 60 -6.46 -45.77 3.20
N LEU A 61 -7.03 -46.73 3.94
CA LEU A 61 -6.32 -47.66 4.83
C LEU A 61 -5.79 -47.04 6.14
N ALA A 62 -5.11 -45.89 6.10
CA ALA A 62 -4.56 -45.24 7.30
C ALA A 62 -5.56 -44.41 8.10
N GLY A 63 -6.68 -44.01 7.51
CA GLY A 63 -7.69 -43.18 8.16
C GLY A 63 -7.24 -41.73 8.34
N ASP A 64 -7.57 -41.15 9.48
CA ASP A 64 -7.37 -39.73 9.80
C ASP A 64 -5.91 -39.46 10.21
N VAL A 65 -5.15 -38.77 9.37
CA VAL A 65 -3.76 -38.37 9.66
C VAL A 65 -3.66 -36.85 9.81
N PRO A 66 -3.26 -36.32 10.99
CA PRO A 66 -3.12 -34.89 11.18
C PRO A 66 -1.89 -34.36 10.44
N VAL A 67 -2.10 -33.44 9.50
CA VAL A 67 -1.05 -32.85 8.65
C VAL A 67 -1.08 -31.31 8.62
N GLY A 68 -2.15 -30.68 9.12
CA GLY A 68 -2.32 -29.23 9.12
C GLY A 68 -1.22 -28.52 9.90
N GLY A 69 -0.66 -27.46 9.32
CA GLY A 69 0.43 -26.66 9.89
C GLY A 69 1.81 -27.32 9.82
N LEU A 70 1.91 -28.58 9.38
CA LEU A 70 3.20 -29.23 9.13
C LEU A 70 3.77 -28.72 7.80
N ASP A 71 5.10 -28.68 7.72
CA ASP A 71 5.75 -28.57 6.42
C ASP A 71 5.56 -29.87 5.62
N LEU A 72 5.82 -29.81 4.31
CA LEU A 72 5.60 -30.94 3.42
C LEU A 72 6.40 -32.19 3.85
N THR A 73 7.63 -32.01 4.32
CA THR A 73 8.52 -33.11 4.73
C THR A 73 8.04 -33.79 6.01
N ASP A 74 7.59 -33.01 6.98
CA ASP A 74 7.02 -33.48 8.24
C ASP A 74 5.66 -34.16 8.00
N ALA A 75 4.85 -33.63 7.09
CA ALA A 75 3.61 -34.26 6.66
C ALA A 75 3.85 -35.60 5.97
N GLU A 76 4.80 -35.67 5.03
CA GLU A 76 5.19 -36.92 4.35
C GLU A 76 5.64 -37.98 5.36
N ARG A 77 6.51 -37.61 6.29
CA ARG A 77 6.99 -38.50 7.35
C ARG A 77 5.84 -39.00 8.22
N ARG A 78 4.92 -38.12 8.61
CA ARG A 78 3.76 -38.50 9.44
C ARG A 78 2.84 -39.49 8.72
N VAL A 79 2.59 -39.24 7.43
CA VAL A 79 1.78 -40.13 6.60
C VAL A 79 2.50 -41.47 6.38
N GLU A 80 3.80 -41.45 6.14
CA GLU A 80 4.61 -42.67 6.00
C GLU A 80 4.55 -43.54 7.27
N GLU A 81 4.66 -42.93 8.46
CA GLU A 81 4.52 -43.62 9.74
C GLU A 81 3.15 -44.28 9.92
N ALA A 82 2.07 -43.61 9.49
CA ALA A 82 0.73 -44.17 9.53
C ALA A 82 0.57 -45.36 8.56
N MET A 83 1.11 -45.23 7.34
CA MET A 83 1.04 -46.29 6.32
C MET A 83 1.91 -47.51 6.64
N ARG A 84 3.02 -47.33 7.37
CA ARG A 84 3.92 -48.42 7.78
C ARG A 84 3.25 -49.49 8.66
N GLN A 85 2.11 -49.18 9.27
CA GLN A 85 1.31 -50.16 10.01
C GLN A 85 0.70 -51.23 9.08
N PHE A 86 0.45 -50.88 7.82
CA PHE A 86 -0.17 -51.74 6.81
C PHE A 86 0.88 -52.32 5.86
N ASP A 87 1.87 -51.54 5.46
CA ASP A 87 3.01 -52.00 4.67
C ASP A 87 4.33 -51.37 5.15
N ARG A 88 5.23 -52.23 5.66
CA ARG A 88 6.53 -51.82 6.23
C ARG A 88 7.48 -51.21 5.21
N THR A 89 7.27 -51.45 3.92
CA THR A 89 8.14 -50.97 2.84
C THR A 89 7.65 -49.68 2.21
N SER A 90 6.47 -49.21 2.60
CA SER A 90 5.84 -48.00 2.07
C SER A 90 6.72 -46.77 2.26
N ARG A 91 6.87 -46.02 1.17
CA ARG A 91 7.40 -44.66 1.09
C ARG A 91 6.31 -43.74 0.58
N VAL A 92 6.26 -42.53 1.11
CA VAL A 92 5.21 -41.56 0.79
C VAL A 92 5.84 -40.32 0.18
N SER A 93 5.23 -39.82 -0.89
CA SER A 93 5.48 -38.48 -1.41
C SER A 93 4.16 -37.73 -1.54
N LEU A 94 4.14 -36.48 -1.08
CA LEU A 94 2.99 -35.60 -1.14
C LEU A 94 3.28 -34.47 -2.13
N VAL A 95 2.32 -34.19 -3.01
CA VAL A 95 2.38 -33.04 -3.91
C VAL A 95 1.13 -32.19 -3.69
N VAL A 96 1.30 -30.91 -3.41
CA VAL A 96 0.17 -29.98 -3.31
C VAL A 96 -0.28 -29.63 -4.72
N SER A 97 -1.48 -30.08 -5.08
CA SER A 97 -2.07 -29.89 -6.41
C SER A 97 -2.88 -28.60 -6.48
N GLU A 98 -3.67 -28.31 -5.44
CA GLU A 98 -4.40 -27.05 -5.32
C GLU A 98 -4.12 -26.43 -3.95
N PRO A 99 -3.22 -25.44 -3.86
CA PRO A 99 -2.93 -24.75 -2.61
C PRO A 99 -4.11 -23.86 -2.23
N SER A 100 -4.86 -24.27 -1.22
CA SER A 100 -6.03 -23.56 -0.71
C SER A 100 -5.66 -22.94 0.63
N GLY A 101 -5.61 -21.60 0.66
CA GLY A 101 -5.21 -20.86 1.86
C GLY A 101 -3.85 -20.19 1.74
N HIS A 102 -3.03 -20.54 0.73
CA HIS A 102 -1.78 -19.83 0.42
C HIS A 102 -2.03 -18.53 -0.35
N PHE A 103 -2.85 -17.65 0.19
CA PHE A 103 -3.17 -16.37 -0.43
C PHE A 103 -2.80 -15.21 0.48
N ALA A 104 -2.28 -14.14 -0.11
CA ALA A 104 -2.20 -12.82 0.48
C ALA A 104 -3.29 -11.94 -0.12
N SER A 105 -3.80 -10.99 0.65
CA SER A 105 -4.81 -10.05 0.18
C SER A 105 -4.13 -8.73 -0.19
N VAL A 106 -4.41 -8.19 -1.37
CA VAL A 106 -3.98 -6.86 -1.78
C VAL A 106 -5.19 -5.97 -1.94
N LEU A 107 -5.22 -4.87 -1.20
CA LEU A 107 -6.37 -3.97 -1.08
C LEU A 107 -5.95 -2.52 -1.37
N GLY A 108 -6.92 -1.74 -1.85
CA GLY A 108 -6.77 -0.30 -2.05
C GLY A 108 -6.35 0.08 -3.47
N ALA A 109 -5.57 1.14 -3.62
CA ALA A 109 -5.20 1.76 -4.89
C ALA A 109 -4.02 1.03 -5.57
N VAL A 110 -4.30 -0.19 -6.00
CA VAL A 110 -3.45 -1.04 -6.85
C VAL A 110 -4.14 -1.31 -8.19
N GLY A 111 -3.42 -1.83 -9.18
CA GLY A 111 -3.99 -2.15 -10.50
C GLY A 111 -5.11 -3.19 -10.42
N GLU A 112 -4.85 -4.29 -9.72
CA GLU A 112 -5.77 -5.43 -9.57
C GLU A 112 -5.88 -5.82 -8.08
N PRO A 113 -6.80 -5.19 -7.31
CA PRO A 113 -7.02 -5.57 -5.93
C PRO A 113 -7.69 -6.94 -5.85
N GLY A 114 -7.29 -7.75 -4.87
CA GLY A 114 -7.82 -9.10 -4.72
C GLY A 114 -6.90 -10.04 -3.94
N ARG A 115 -7.22 -11.33 -4.00
CA ARG A 115 -6.41 -12.39 -3.40
C ARG A 115 -5.36 -12.85 -4.40
N ILE A 116 -4.10 -12.86 -3.97
CA ILE A 116 -2.96 -13.29 -4.78
C ILE A 116 -2.35 -14.53 -4.16
N ALA A 117 -2.10 -15.55 -4.99
CA ALA A 117 -1.45 -16.78 -4.56
C ALA A 117 0.01 -16.49 -4.15
N VAL A 118 0.36 -16.92 -2.95
CA VAL A 118 1.70 -16.77 -2.38
C VAL A 118 2.55 -17.94 -2.83
N THR A 119 3.59 -17.67 -3.62
CA THR A 119 4.53 -18.68 -4.10
C THR A 119 5.77 -18.75 -3.20
N PRO A 120 6.49 -19.90 -3.21
CA PRO A 120 7.74 -20.02 -2.46
C PRO A 120 8.75 -18.94 -2.88
N GLY A 121 9.17 -18.14 -1.91
CA GLY A 121 10.15 -17.07 -2.13
C GLY A 121 9.58 -15.72 -2.53
N MET A 122 8.26 -15.61 -2.71
CA MET A 122 7.58 -14.37 -3.04
C MET A 122 7.85 -13.28 -1.99
N ARG A 123 8.29 -12.10 -2.45
CA ARG A 123 8.55 -10.94 -1.62
C ARG A 123 7.48 -9.87 -1.79
N LEU A 124 7.54 -8.85 -0.94
CA LEU A 124 6.60 -7.73 -0.95
C LEU A 124 6.52 -7.02 -2.31
N ALA A 125 7.67 -6.77 -2.95
CA ALA A 125 7.71 -6.17 -4.28
C ALA A 125 7.02 -7.06 -5.33
N ASP A 126 7.22 -8.38 -5.27
CA ASP A 126 6.58 -9.34 -6.17
C ASP A 126 5.07 -9.37 -5.99
N LEU A 127 4.60 -9.23 -4.74
CA LEU A 127 3.16 -9.14 -4.43
C LEU A 127 2.52 -7.89 -5.02
N LEU A 128 3.17 -6.73 -4.91
CA LEU A 128 2.68 -5.51 -5.56
C LEU A 128 2.66 -5.66 -7.09
N ALA A 129 3.71 -6.26 -7.66
CA ALA A 129 3.79 -6.50 -9.10
C ALA A 129 2.70 -7.45 -9.59
N ALA A 130 2.42 -8.53 -8.85
CA ALA A 130 1.34 -9.46 -9.12
C ALA A 130 -0.04 -8.80 -9.03
N ALA A 131 -0.18 -7.75 -8.21
CA ALA A 131 -1.39 -6.92 -8.11
C ALA A 131 -1.48 -5.81 -9.17
N GLY A 132 -0.68 -5.89 -10.25
CA GLY A 132 -0.69 -4.89 -11.32
C GLY A 132 0.01 -3.56 -10.97
N GLY A 133 0.77 -3.50 -9.87
CA GLY A 133 1.47 -2.30 -9.43
C GLY A 133 0.59 -1.30 -8.68
N ALA A 134 1.14 -0.10 -8.43
CA ALA A 134 0.35 1.01 -7.90
C ALA A 134 -0.73 1.40 -8.92
N ALA A 135 -1.93 1.72 -8.46
CA ALA A 135 -2.98 2.21 -9.35
C ALA A 135 -2.49 3.46 -10.08
N VAL A 136 -2.90 3.58 -11.34
CA VAL A 136 -2.60 4.72 -12.20
C VAL A 136 -3.93 5.29 -12.66
N ALA A 137 -4.17 6.57 -12.39
CA ALA A 137 -5.26 7.32 -12.98
C ALA A 137 -4.79 7.92 -14.31
N GLU A 138 -5.57 7.73 -15.36
CA GLU A 138 -5.35 8.40 -16.64
C GLU A 138 -6.25 9.64 -16.69
N GLU A 139 -5.66 10.83 -16.73
CA GLU A 139 -6.40 12.09 -16.84
C GLU A 139 -5.80 12.94 -17.96
N GLU A 140 -6.62 13.33 -18.94
CA GLU A 140 -6.22 14.19 -20.07
C GLU A 140 -4.94 13.74 -20.82
N GLY A 141 -4.70 12.42 -20.92
CA GLY A 141 -3.51 11.87 -21.59
C GLY A 141 -2.26 11.80 -20.71
N PHE A 142 -2.37 12.07 -19.41
CA PHE A 142 -1.31 11.89 -18.42
C PHE A 142 -1.64 10.73 -17.49
N SER A 143 -0.70 9.78 -17.40
CA SER A 143 -0.75 8.67 -16.44
C SER A 143 -0.17 9.14 -15.10
N MET A 144 -0.98 9.12 -14.05
CA MET A 144 -0.62 9.62 -12.73
C MET A 144 -0.80 8.51 -11.68
N PRO A 145 0.23 8.20 -10.87
CA PRO A 145 0.07 7.25 -9.77
C PRO A 145 -1.01 7.76 -8.82
N SER A 146 -2.01 6.92 -8.54
CA SER A 146 -3.10 7.19 -7.62
C SER A 146 -3.01 6.32 -6.34
N GLY A 147 -1.99 5.47 -6.23
CA GLY A 147 -1.66 4.72 -5.02
C GLY A 147 -0.54 5.37 -4.22
N ASP A 148 -0.78 5.62 -2.92
CA ASP A 148 0.21 6.15 -2.00
C ASP A 148 1.08 5.01 -1.44
N LEU A 149 2.23 4.79 -2.08
CA LEU A 149 3.20 3.76 -1.67
C LEU A 149 3.87 4.09 -0.32
N GLY A 150 3.98 5.36 0.04
CA GLY A 150 4.56 5.79 1.32
C GLY A 150 3.61 5.51 2.50
N GLY A 151 2.30 5.59 2.25
CA GLY A 151 1.26 5.20 3.19
C GLY A 151 0.92 3.71 3.20
N ALA A 152 1.51 2.92 2.31
CA ALA A 152 1.22 1.50 2.20
C ALA A 152 1.65 0.72 3.44
N ARG A 153 0.83 -0.25 3.85
CA ARG A 153 1.04 -1.06 5.05
C ARG A 153 0.88 -2.54 4.74
N LEU A 154 1.83 -3.33 5.19
CA LEU A 154 1.69 -4.78 5.24
C LEU A 154 1.22 -5.18 6.63
N VAL A 155 0.09 -5.87 6.71
CA VAL A 155 -0.50 -6.36 7.96
C VAL A 155 -0.36 -7.87 8.00
N ARG A 156 0.19 -8.39 9.09
CA ARG A 156 0.37 -9.82 9.35
C ARG A 156 -0.21 -10.13 10.73
N ASN A 157 -1.09 -11.12 10.82
CA ASN A 157 -1.77 -11.51 12.07
C ASN A 157 -2.46 -10.33 12.79
N GLY A 158 -2.98 -9.35 12.04
CA GLY A 158 -3.63 -8.16 12.59
C GLY A 158 -2.69 -7.02 12.99
N GLU A 159 -1.37 -7.20 12.90
CA GLU A 159 -0.38 -6.17 13.23
C GLU A 159 0.27 -5.60 11.96
N ALA A 160 0.40 -4.27 11.91
CA ALA A 160 1.11 -3.60 10.82
C ALA A 160 2.63 -3.74 11.02
N LEU A 161 3.31 -4.27 10.02
CA LEU A 161 4.75 -4.50 10.07
C LEU A 161 5.52 -3.17 9.85
N PRO A 162 6.68 -2.97 10.51
CA PRO A 162 7.48 -1.75 10.40
C PRO A 162 8.32 -1.74 9.10
N ILE A 163 7.65 -1.80 7.96
CA ILE A 163 8.23 -1.83 6.61
C ILE A 163 7.65 -0.69 5.76
N SER A 164 8.37 -0.32 4.71
CA SER A 164 8.00 0.73 3.77
C SER A 164 8.06 0.11 2.38
N LEU A 165 6.94 0.20 1.66
CA LEU A 165 6.85 -0.33 0.30
C LEU A 165 7.75 0.46 -0.66
N GLU A 166 7.88 1.78 -0.49
CA GLU A 166 8.80 2.61 -1.28
C GLU A 166 10.25 2.12 -1.13
N ILE A 167 10.70 1.82 0.09
CA ILE A 167 12.06 1.33 0.35
C ILE A 167 12.23 -0.12 -0.09
N ALA A 168 11.19 -0.95 0.01
CA ALA A 168 11.20 -2.30 -0.52
C ALA A 168 11.46 -2.32 -2.03
N LEU A 169 10.86 -1.38 -2.77
CA LEU A 169 11.01 -1.23 -4.22
C LEU A 169 12.40 -0.72 -4.64
N THR A 170 13.17 -0.08 -3.75
CA THR A 170 14.57 0.27 -4.02
C THR A 170 15.53 -0.91 -3.84
N GLY A 171 15.03 -2.04 -3.31
CA GLY A 171 15.79 -3.27 -3.13
C GLY A 171 16.36 -3.49 -1.73
N ASP A 172 15.98 -2.69 -0.72
CA ASP A 172 16.40 -2.97 0.66
C ASP A 172 15.72 -4.25 1.17
N PRO A 173 16.47 -5.32 1.48
CA PRO A 173 15.89 -6.59 1.91
C PRO A 173 15.16 -6.49 3.26
N ARG A 174 15.44 -5.48 4.08
CA ARG A 174 14.77 -5.28 5.39
C ARG A 174 13.33 -4.80 5.22
N HIS A 175 13.02 -4.17 4.08
CA HIS A 175 11.69 -3.68 3.76
C HIS A 175 11.02 -4.59 2.72
N ASN A 176 11.79 -5.22 1.84
CA ASN A 176 11.32 -6.20 0.86
C ASN A 176 11.22 -7.62 1.42
N ILE A 177 10.50 -7.79 2.53
CA ILE A 177 10.38 -9.06 3.25
C ILE A 177 9.59 -10.11 2.46
N ARG A 178 9.72 -11.39 2.84
CA ARG A 178 8.89 -12.48 2.30
C ARG A 178 7.43 -12.32 2.71
N VAL A 179 6.56 -12.56 1.74
CA VAL A 179 5.12 -12.60 1.94
C VAL A 179 4.73 -13.97 2.47
N ARG A 180 3.81 -13.98 3.43
CA ARG A 180 3.28 -15.19 4.03
C ARG A 180 1.78 -15.31 3.72
N PRO A 181 1.24 -16.55 3.64
CA PRO A 181 -0.20 -16.76 3.61
C PRO A 181 -0.91 -15.99 4.74
N GLY A 182 -2.01 -15.33 4.41
CA GLY A 182 -2.78 -14.49 5.34
C GLY A 182 -2.28 -13.04 5.47
N ASP A 183 -1.14 -12.68 4.88
CA ASP A 183 -0.71 -11.29 4.83
C ASP A 183 -1.73 -10.43 4.06
N THR A 184 -1.89 -9.18 4.51
CA THR A 184 -2.72 -8.18 3.85
C THR A 184 -1.90 -6.95 3.52
N LEU A 185 -1.69 -6.69 2.24
CA LEU A 185 -1.10 -5.45 1.74
C LEU A 185 -2.22 -4.44 1.48
N TYR A 186 -2.19 -3.32 2.20
CA TYR A 186 -3.10 -2.20 1.98
C TYR A 186 -2.34 -1.02 1.41
N VAL A 187 -2.73 -0.58 0.22
CA VAL A 187 -2.19 0.61 -0.44
C VAL A 187 -3.28 1.69 -0.43
N PRO A 188 -3.18 2.74 0.40
CA PRO A 188 -4.17 3.81 0.40
C PRO A 188 -4.20 4.53 -0.95
N ALA A 189 -5.37 5.05 -1.32
CA ALA A 189 -5.46 5.98 -2.43
C ALA A 189 -4.70 7.26 -2.08
N ASP A 190 -3.95 7.77 -3.03
CA ASP A 190 -3.25 9.04 -2.93
C ASP A 190 -4.24 10.20 -3.10
N LEU A 191 -5.10 10.36 -2.11
CA LEU A 191 -6.08 11.45 -2.03
C LEU A 191 -5.42 12.78 -1.61
N GLY A 192 -4.11 12.76 -1.30
CA GLY A 192 -3.43 13.84 -0.58
C GLY A 192 -2.34 14.56 -1.37
N ARG A 193 -1.72 13.95 -2.38
CA ARG A 193 -0.67 14.58 -3.19
C ARG A 193 -1.26 15.39 -4.34
N LEU A 194 -2.15 16.32 -4.06
CA LEU A 194 -2.67 17.26 -5.06
C LEU A 194 -2.24 18.69 -4.72
N VAL A 195 -1.95 19.49 -5.73
CA VAL A 195 -1.80 20.94 -5.66
C VAL A 195 -2.89 21.54 -6.53
N SER A 196 -3.60 22.53 -6.01
CA SER A 196 -4.60 23.26 -6.79
C SER A 196 -4.01 24.59 -7.25
N VAL A 197 -4.07 24.88 -8.54
CA VAL A 197 -3.69 26.19 -9.09
C VAL A 197 -4.94 26.89 -9.60
N LEU A 198 -5.30 28.00 -8.95
CA LEU A 198 -6.56 28.71 -9.10
C LEU A 198 -6.33 30.21 -9.34
N GLY A 199 -7.39 30.90 -9.78
CA GLY A 199 -7.38 32.34 -10.02
C GLY A 199 -6.97 32.70 -11.45
N GLN A 200 -6.25 33.81 -11.62
CA GLN A 200 -5.88 34.37 -12.92
C GLN A 200 -4.66 33.68 -13.54
N VAL A 201 -4.83 32.41 -13.90
CA VAL A 201 -3.86 31.58 -14.61
C VAL A 201 -4.43 31.09 -15.94
N GLY A 202 -3.56 30.70 -16.88
CA GLY A 202 -3.97 30.30 -18.23
C GLY A 202 -5.04 29.20 -18.24
N SER A 203 -4.84 28.18 -17.39
CA SER A 203 -5.77 27.07 -17.19
C SER A 203 -5.80 26.68 -15.70
N PRO A 204 -6.77 27.18 -14.91
CA PRO A 204 -6.96 26.74 -13.53
C PRO A 204 -7.18 25.23 -13.48
N ARG A 205 -6.40 24.52 -12.65
CA ARG A 205 -6.47 23.06 -12.57
C ARG A 205 -5.93 22.51 -11.25
N ILE A 206 -6.36 21.30 -10.93
CA ILE A 206 -5.76 20.47 -9.89
C ILE A 206 -4.67 19.62 -10.56
N MET A 207 -3.54 19.41 -9.90
CA MET A 207 -2.40 18.64 -10.42
C MET A 207 -1.76 17.78 -9.33
N ALA A 208 -1.16 16.65 -9.71
CA ALA A 208 -0.44 15.83 -8.75
C ALA A 208 0.82 16.53 -8.28
N PHE A 209 0.96 16.60 -6.97
CA PHE A 209 2.16 17.00 -6.28
C PHE A 209 3.30 16.01 -6.56
N ARG A 210 4.49 16.55 -6.79
CA ARG A 210 5.73 15.77 -6.86
C ARG A 210 6.72 16.33 -5.84
N PRO A 211 7.51 15.48 -5.15
CA PRO A 211 8.55 15.97 -4.26
C PRO A 211 9.47 16.98 -4.96
N GLY A 212 9.70 18.11 -4.30
CA GLY A 212 10.48 19.22 -4.86
C GLY A 212 9.73 20.11 -5.87
N MET A 213 8.43 19.89 -6.10
CA MET A 213 7.60 20.78 -6.91
C MET A 213 7.63 22.21 -6.35
N ARG A 214 7.85 23.17 -7.24
CA ARG A 214 7.94 24.59 -6.90
C ARG A 214 6.77 25.38 -7.47
N LEU A 215 6.52 26.55 -6.88
CA LEU A 215 5.44 27.45 -7.28
C LEU A 215 5.53 27.84 -8.76
N THR A 216 6.71 28.25 -9.24
CA THR A 216 6.86 28.66 -10.65
C THR A 216 6.59 27.53 -11.63
N HIS A 217 7.02 26.30 -11.28
CA HIS A 217 6.75 25.11 -12.09
C HIS A 217 5.25 24.81 -12.14
N ALA A 218 4.56 24.86 -11.00
CA ALA A 218 3.11 24.66 -10.96
C ALA A 218 2.35 25.72 -11.78
N LEU A 219 2.74 26.99 -11.69
CA LEU A 219 2.17 28.06 -12.52
C LEU A 219 2.44 27.85 -14.01
N SER A 220 3.65 27.40 -14.37
CA SER A 220 3.98 27.09 -15.76
C SER A 220 3.10 25.96 -16.32
N LEU A 221 2.83 24.92 -15.54
CA LEU A 221 1.93 23.83 -15.92
C LEU A 221 0.47 24.30 -16.03
N ALA A 222 0.09 25.31 -15.25
CA ALA A 222 -1.22 25.96 -15.33
C ALA A 222 -1.30 27.04 -16.43
N GLY A 223 -0.35 27.09 -17.37
CA GLY A 223 -0.36 28.04 -18.49
C GLY A 223 0.13 29.45 -18.15
N GLY A 224 0.79 29.63 -16.99
CA GLY A 224 1.31 30.91 -16.51
C GLY A 224 0.24 31.83 -15.95
N VAL A 225 0.67 33.00 -15.46
CA VAL A 225 -0.23 34.07 -14.98
C VAL A 225 -0.82 34.80 -16.19
N THR A 226 -2.14 35.03 -16.20
CA THR A 226 -2.82 35.74 -17.32
C THR A 226 -2.52 37.24 -17.30
N ARG A 227 -2.95 37.95 -18.35
CA ARG A 227 -2.82 39.41 -18.43
C ARG A 227 -3.57 40.15 -17.32
N ASP A 228 -4.66 39.56 -16.85
CA ASP A 228 -5.49 40.10 -15.78
C ASP A 228 -5.03 39.64 -14.39
N GLY A 229 -3.97 38.82 -14.33
CA GLY A 229 -3.40 38.31 -13.08
C GLY A 229 -2.32 39.22 -12.51
N ASN A 230 -2.27 39.29 -11.19
CA ASN A 230 -1.27 40.06 -10.47
C ASN A 230 -0.01 39.22 -10.19
N TRP A 231 1.07 39.50 -10.94
CA TRP A 231 2.38 38.86 -10.78
C TRP A 231 3.05 39.17 -9.42
N GLY A 232 2.59 40.22 -8.72
CA GLY A 232 3.07 40.64 -7.41
C GLY A 232 2.31 40.04 -6.22
N ASP A 233 1.15 39.42 -6.43
CA ASP A 233 0.32 38.84 -5.36
C ASP A 233 -0.15 37.43 -5.74
N VAL A 234 0.77 36.48 -5.58
CA VAL A 234 0.47 35.06 -5.65
C VAL A 234 0.49 34.48 -4.25
N ARG A 235 -0.58 33.79 -3.89
CA ARG A 235 -0.78 33.27 -2.54
C ARG A 235 -0.71 31.74 -2.56
N VAL A 236 0.09 31.18 -1.66
CA VAL A 236 0.12 29.75 -1.38
C VAL A 236 -0.59 29.54 -0.05
N ILE A 237 -1.69 28.81 -0.09
CA ILE A 237 -2.53 28.50 1.08
C ILE A 237 -2.26 27.05 1.47
N ARG A 238 -1.88 26.84 2.74
CA ARG A 238 -1.51 25.53 3.28
C ARG A 238 -2.20 25.28 4.62
N GLY A 239 -2.67 24.06 4.85
CA GLY A 239 -3.32 23.66 6.10
C GLY A 239 -4.82 23.49 5.97
N GLU A 240 -5.50 23.32 7.09
CA GLU A 240 -6.94 23.05 7.12
C GLU A 240 -7.77 24.33 6.96
N ALA A 241 -9.03 24.16 6.54
CA ALA A 241 -10.00 25.24 6.36
C ALA A 241 -10.18 26.13 7.61
N SER A 242 -10.01 25.52 8.79
CA SER A 242 -10.19 26.14 10.10
C SER A 242 -9.04 27.06 10.51
N ASP A 243 -7.83 26.82 10.00
CA ASP A 243 -6.62 27.61 10.28
C ASP A 243 -5.63 27.57 9.10
N PRO A 244 -5.95 28.25 7.98
CA PRO A 244 -5.11 28.23 6.80
C PRO A 244 -3.91 29.15 6.96
N MET A 245 -2.71 28.63 6.72
CA MET A 245 -1.50 29.44 6.56
C MET A 245 -1.45 30.01 5.14
N VAL A 246 -1.40 31.35 5.03
CA VAL A 246 -1.32 32.04 3.74
C VAL A 246 0.05 32.67 3.57
N TYR A 247 0.79 32.22 2.56
CA TYR A 247 2.06 32.81 2.15
C TYR A 247 1.86 33.62 0.87
N SER A 248 2.12 34.92 0.91
CA SER A 248 2.10 35.78 -0.28
C SER A 248 3.51 35.93 -0.84
N THR A 249 3.66 35.82 -2.16
CA THR A 249 4.92 35.99 -2.87
C THR A 249 4.70 36.65 -4.22
N SER A 250 5.75 37.27 -4.73
CA SER A 250 5.78 37.81 -6.09
C SER A 250 6.45 36.81 -7.02
N VAL A 251 5.77 36.44 -8.09
CA VAL A 251 6.36 35.62 -9.16
C VAL A 251 7.38 36.43 -9.95
N ALA A 252 7.15 37.73 -10.13
CA ALA A 252 8.13 38.62 -10.76
C ALA A 252 9.46 38.60 -9.99
N ALA A 253 9.43 38.80 -8.67
CA ALA A 253 10.64 38.74 -7.84
C ALA A 253 11.33 37.36 -7.87
N ILE A 254 10.58 36.26 -8.02
CA ILE A 254 11.18 34.93 -8.15
C ILE A 254 11.88 34.78 -9.51
N VAL A 255 11.26 35.25 -10.59
CA VAL A 255 11.82 35.18 -11.95
C VAL A 255 13.05 36.09 -12.07
N ASP A 256 13.03 37.25 -11.43
CA ASP A 256 14.15 38.20 -11.42
C ASP A 256 15.29 37.77 -10.47
N GLY A 257 15.08 36.73 -9.65
CA GLY A 257 16.07 36.17 -8.73
C GLY A 257 16.15 36.88 -7.36
N ASP A 258 15.26 37.84 -7.11
CA ASP A 258 15.16 38.60 -5.87
C ASP A 258 14.43 37.85 -4.74
N ALA A 259 13.68 36.79 -5.08
CA ALA A 259 12.96 35.95 -4.14
C ALA A 259 13.19 34.45 -4.40
N HIS A 260 13.11 33.66 -3.33
CA HIS A 260 13.23 32.21 -3.42
C HIS A 260 11.93 31.58 -3.90
N ASP A 261 12.04 30.65 -4.85
CA ASP A 261 10.89 29.90 -5.33
C ASP A 261 10.36 28.94 -4.25
N VAL A 262 9.08 29.06 -3.94
CA VAL A 262 8.43 28.33 -2.86
C VAL A 262 8.31 26.86 -3.23
N VAL A 263 8.77 25.98 -2.34
CA VAL A 263 8.53 24.55 -2.46
C VAL A 263 7.13 24.24 -1.96
N LEU A 264 6.30 23.71 -2.85
CA LEU A 264 4.93 23.35 -2.55
C LEU A 264 4.88 22.06 -1.70
N ALA A 265 3.73 21.83 -1.09
CA ALA A 265 3.42 20.63 -0.34
C ALA A 265 2.11 19.99 -0.85
N PRO A 266 1.90 18.70 -0.57
CA PRO A 266 0.60 18.06 -0.76
C PRO A 266 -0.53 18.87 -0.11
N GLY A 267 -1.60 19.15 -0.86
CA GLY A 267 -2.76 19.92 -0.41
C GLY A 267 -2.65 21.44 -0.59
N ASP A 268 -1.52 21.96 -1.07
CA ASP A 268 -1.37 23.41 -1.27
C ASP A 268 -2.34 23.95 -2.34
N ILE A 269 -2.91 25.11 -2.06
CA ILE A 269 -3.69 25.90 -3.01
C ILE A 269 -2.86 27.12 -3.42
N VAL A 270 -2.43 27.15 -4.67
CA VAL A 270 -1.83 28.31 -5.31
C VAL A 270 -2.95 29.14 -5.90
N TYR A 271 -3.07 30.39 -5.46
CA TYR A 271 -4.08 31.33 -5.94
C TYR A 271 -3.42 32.59 -6.50
N VAL A 272 -3.75 32.93 -7.74
CA VAL A 272 -3.31 34.16 -8.39
C VAL A 272 -4.43 35.19 -8.38
N ALA A 273 -4.21 36.30 -7.67
CA ALA A 273 -5.20 37.37 -7.55
C ALA A 273 -5.38 38.15 -8.85
N SER A 274 -6.57 38.72 -9.08
CA SER A 274 -6.82 39.63 -10.19
C SER A 274 -6.13 40.99 -9.99
N ALA A 275 -5.65 41.58 -11.08
CA ALA A 275 -5.07 42.91 -11.11
C ALA A 275 -6.17 43.97 -10.91
N GLY A 276 -6.46 44.36 -9.67
CA GLY A 276 -7.46 45.41 -9.41
C GLY A 276 -8.13 45.49 -8.03
N HIS A 277 -7.58 44.87 -6.97
CA HIS A 277 -8.17 44.61 -5.65
C HIS A 277 -8.91 43.28 -5.57
N ALA A 278 -8.25 42.29 -4.98
CA ALA A 278 -8.90 41.10 -4.43
C ALA A 278 -8.87 41.23 -2.90
N ASP A 279 -10.00 41.61 -2.30
CA ASP A 279 -10.17 41.63 -0.85
C ASP A 279 -10.12 40.18 -0.33
N LEU A 280 -9.35 39.92 0.73
CA LEU A 280 -9.12 38.59 1.30
C LEU A 280 -10.44 37.90 1.67
N ARG A 281 -11.47 38.68 2.01
CA ARG A 281 -12.81 38.20 2.36
C ARG A 281 -13.54 37.59 1.17
N ASP A 282 -13.39 38.16 -0.02
CA ASP A 282 -14.10 37.69 -1.23
C ASP A 282 -13.47 36.40 -1.78
N VAL A 283 -12.14 36.29 -1.68
CA VAL A 283 -11.41 35.05 -2.01
C VAL A 283 -11.68 33.95 -0.99
N MET A 284 -11.72 34.26 0.31
CA MET A 284 -12.02 33.26 1.34
C MET A 284 -13.46 32.75 1.26
N ASN A 285 -14.43 33.62 0.95
CA ASN A 285 -15.83 33.22 0.75
C ASN A 285 -16.04 32.34 -0.50
N SER A 286 -15.17 32.45 -1.51
CA SER A 286 -15.24 31.62 -2.72
C SER A 286 -14.48 30.29 -2.57
N LEU A 287 -13.43 30.25 -1.73
CA LEU A 287 -12.66 29.04 -1.44
C LEU A 287 -13.25 28.19 -0.30
N SER A 288 -14.07 28.76 0.59
CA SER A 288 -14.67 28.04 1.72
C SER A 288 -15.55 26.86 1.30
N LEU A 289 -16.15 26.92 0.10
CA LEU A 289 -16.91 25.83 -0.48
C LEU A 289 -16.04 24.63 -0.87
N LEU A 290 -14.82 24.86 -1.39
CA LEU A 290 -13.88 23.80 -1.76
C LEU A 290 -13.20 23.19 -0.54
N LEU A 291 -12.92 24.01 0.46
CA LEU A 291 -12.31 23.61 1.74
C LEU A 291 -13.29 22.85 2.67
N SER A 292 -14.59 22.86 2.38
CA SER A 292 -15.64 22.23 3.20
C SER A 292 -15.90 20.76 2.92
N ILE A 293 -15.25 20.15 1.93
CA ILE A 293 -15.39 18.71 1.68
C ILE A 293 -14.62 17.98 2.78
N PRO A 294 -15.28 17.25 3.71
CA PRO A 294 -14.56 16.47 4.70
C PRO A 294 -13.76 15.38 3.97
N ILE A 295 -12.42 15.47 4.03
CA ILE A 295 -11.57 14.32 3.72
C ILE A 295 -11.87 13.31 4.82
N THR A 296 -12.72 12.33 4.50
CA THR A 296 -13.11 11.31 5.46
C THR A 296 -11.91 10.39 5.63
N ALA A 297 -11.04 10.69 6.60
CA ALA A 297 -10.07 9.71 7.07
C ALA A 297 -10.86 8.58 7.72
N ALA A 298 -10.97 7.43 7.05
CA ALA A 298 -11.54 6.24 7.65
C ALA A 298 -10.64 5.80 8.81
N SER A 299 -10.96 6.24 10.03
CA SER A 299 -10.37 5.71 11.25
C SER A 299 -10.90 4.29 11.43
N ILE A 300 -10.09 3.29 11.06
CA ILE A 300 -10.34 1.91 11.45
C ILE A 300 -10.18 1.84 12.97
N THR A 301 -11.30 1.97 13.68
CA THR A 301 -11.37 1.62 15.10
C THR A 301 -11.51 0.11 15.15
N VAL A 302 -10.44 -0.59 15.52
CA VAL A 302 -10.51 -2.02 15.83
C VAL A 302 -11.29 -2.14 17.15
N PRO A 303 -12.48 -2.77 17.18
CA PRO A 303 -13.18 -2.96 18.44
C PRO A 303 -12.41 -3.97 19.29
N SER A 304 -12.00 -3.55 20.48
CA SER A 304 -11.43 -4.43 21.49
C SER A 304 -12.50 -5.45 21.88
N LEU A 305 -12.28 -6.71 21.54
CA LEU A 305 -13.16 -7.80 21.95
C LEU A 305 -13.02 -7.99 23.47
N ILE A 306 -13.99 -7.45 24.22
CA ILE A 306 -14.12 -7.69 25.66
C ILE A 306 -14.53 -9.17 25.81
N ILE A 307 -13.58 -10.01 26.19
CA ILE A 307 -13.85 -11.37 26.66
C ILE A 307 -14.51 -11.24 28.04
N GLY A 308 -15.84 -11.29 28.05
CA GLY A 308 -16.63 -11.43 29.26
C GLY A 308 -16.42 -12.82 29.86
N SER A 309 -15.52 -12.89 30.85
CA SER A 309 -15.52 -13.92 31.88
C SER A 309 -16.71 -13.68 32.81
N GLY A 310 -17.62 -14.67 32.95
CA GLY A 310 -18.78 -14.51 33.82
C GLY A 310 -19.67 -15.75 33.94
N ARG A 311 -19.17 -16.72 34.72
CA ARG A 311 -19.85 -17.71 35.60
C ARG A 311 -21.13 -18.40 35.12
#